data_AF-A0A9E3BEC5-F1
#
_entry.id   AF-A0A9E3BEC5-F1
#
_cell.length_a   1.000
_cell.length_b   1.000
_cell.length_c   1.000
_cell.angle_alpha   90.00
_cell.angle_beta   90.00
_cell.angle_gamma   90.00
#
_symmetry.space_group_name_H-M   'P 1'
#
loop_
_entity.id
_entity.type
_entity.pdbx_description
1 polymer ?
#
loop_
_entity_poly.entity_id
_entity_poly.type
_entity_poly.pdbx_seq_one_letter_code
_entity_poly.pdbx_strand_id
1 'polypeptide(L)'
;DQLPKTPPRTAPPSFAARIVLGGFAAAVIGTACGYTWSSLGAGAIGAVLGTLGGYQARIRLAARHGHDLPVALLEDAIAVLGGFAIAAATVAL
;
A
#
# COMPACT_ATOMS: atom_id res chain seq x y z
N ASP A 1 13.40 -8.81 -7.37
CA ASP A 1 12.56 -9.53 -8.35
C ASP A 1 13.44 -10.13 -9.46
N GLN A 2 14.61 -10.66 -9.10
CA GLN A 2 15.61 -11.18 -10.05
C GLN A 2 16.12 -12.57 -9.64
N LEU A 3 15.52 -13.20 -8.63
CA LEU A 3 15.94 -14.51 -8.14
C LEU A 3 14.85 -15.55 -8.40
N PRO A 4 15.15 -16.67 -9.10
CA PRO A 4 14.20 -17.72 -9.46
C PRO A 4 13.43 -18.35 -8.29
N LYS A 5 13.90 -18.15 -7.05
CA LYS A 5 13.35 -18.75 -5.83
C LYS A 5 12.53 -17.78 -4.97
N THR A 6 12.25 -16.57 -5.44
CA THR A 6 11.47 -15.61 -4.65
C THR A 6 9.99 -16.03 -4.70
N PRO A 7 9.34 -16.37 -3.57
CA PRO A 7 7.92 -16.71 -3.58
C PRO A 7 7.10 -15.53 -4.13
N PRO A 8 5.97 -15.80 -4.83
CA PRO A 8 5.17 -14.76 -5.47
C PRO A 8 4.73 -13.68 -4.47
N ARG A 9 4.72 -12.40 -4.86
CA ARG A 9 4.39 -11.25 -3.99
C ARG A 9 2.94 -11.24 -3.48
N THR A 10 2.11 -12.18 -3.96
CA THR A 10 0.75 -12.50 -3.51
C THR A 10 0.69 -13.72 -2.60
N ALA A 11 1.84 -14.31 -2.26
CA ALA A 11 1.90 -15.45 -1.36
C ALA A 11 1.25 -15.08 -0.02
N PRO A 12 0.38 -15.94 0.53
CA PRO A 12 -0.39 -15.66 1.74
C PRO A 12 0.40 -15.05 2.90
N PRO A 13 1.66 -15.47 3.18
CA PRO A 13 2.44 -14.90 4.28
C PRO A 13 2.76 -13.41 4.08
N SER A 14 3.17 -13.04 2.86
CA SER A 14 3.54 -11.65 2.55
C SER A 14 2.33 -10.71 2.51
N PHE A 15 1.16 -11.23 2.11
CA PHE A 15 -0.07 -10.48 2.10
C PHE A 15 -0.62 -10.27 3.52
N ALA A 16 -0.61 -11.31 4.35
CA ALA A 16 -0.98 -11.22 5.76
C ALA A 16 -0.10 -10.20 6.50
N ALA A 17 1.22 -10.22 6.27
CA ALA A 17 2.14 -9.25 6.86
C ALA A 17 1.79 -7.80 6.47
N ARG A 18 1.40 -7.55 5.22
CA ARG A 18 0.96 -6.20 4.77
C ARG A 18 -0.31 -5.74 5.49
N ILE A 19 -1.29 -6.63 5.65
CA ILE A 19 -2.55 -6.29 6.35
C ILE A 19 -2.28 -5.97 7.80
N VAL A 20 -1.51 -6.81 8.49
CA VAL A 20 -1.18 -6.63 9.92
C VAL A 20 -0.40 -5.33 10.12
N LEU A 21 0.64 -5.11 9.32
CA LEU A 21 1.48 -3.93 9.48
C LEU A 21 0.74 -2.63 9.07
N GLY A 22 -0.08 -2.67 8.01
CA GLY A 22 -0.90 -1.53 7.58
C GLY A 22 -1.98 -1.18 8.60
N GLY A 23 -2.66 -2.18 9.17
CA GLY A 23 -3.61 -1.98 10.27
C GLY A 23 -2.92 -1.43 11.53
N PHE A 24 -1.75 -1.98 11.89
CA PHE A 24 -0.97 -1.49 13.03
C PHE A 24 -0.51 -0.04 12.87
N ALA A 25 0.05 0.32 11.71
CA ALA A 25 0.49 1.69 11.43
C ALA A 25 -0.67 2.69 11.50
N ALA A 26 -1.83 2.35 10.92
CA ALA A 26 -3.02 3.20 10.98
C ALA A 26 -3.57 3.32 12.42
N ALA A 27 -3.55 2.24 13.21
CA ALA A 27 -3.93 2.28 14.61
C ALA A 27 -3.05 3.22 15.43
N VAL A 28 -1.72 3.17 15.22
CA VAL A 28 -0.75 4.07 15.87
C VAL A 28 -0.98 5.53 15.48
N ILE A 29 -1.39 5.80 14.25
CA ILE A 29 -1.74 7.17 13.83
C ILE A 29 -3.07 7.59 14.47
N GLY A 30 -4.07 6.72 14.48
CA GLY A 30 -5.40 7.03 15.00
C GLY A 30 -5.50 7.15 16.52
N THR A 31 -4.53 6.65 17.30
CA THR A 31 -4.49 6.87 18.75
C THR A 31 -4.38 8.35 19.11
N ALA A 32 -3.69 9.15 18.29
CA ALA A 32 -3.55 10.60 18.52
C ALA A 32 -4.91 11.33 18.55
N CYS A 33 -5.89 10.84 17.79
CA CYS A 33 -7.24 11.43 17.70
C CYS A 33 -8.33 10.59 18.41
N GLY A 34 -7.95 9.55 19.18
CA GLY A 34 -8.92 8.68 19.87
C GLY A 34 -9.66 7.67 18.98
N TYR A 35 -9.25 7.50 17.72
CA TYR A 35 -9.89 6.65 16.71
C TYR A 35 -9.12 5.35 16.43
N THR A 36 -8.45 4.78 17.44
CA THR A 36 -7.55 3.61 17.30
C THR A 36 -8.16 2.42 16.57
N TRP A 37 -9.41 2.07 16.88
CA TRP A 37 -10.05 0.87 16.32
C TRP A 37 -10.60 1.08 14.90
N SER A 38 -11.19 2.24 14.62
CA SER A 38 -11.68 2.57 13.27
C SER A 38 -10.51 2.78 12.31
N SER A 39 -9.43 3.42 12.75
CA SER A 39 -8.20 3.58 11.97
C SER A 39 -7.48 2.25 11.71
N LEU A 40 -7.45 1.32 12.67
CA LEU A 40 -6.94 -0.04 12.45
C LEU A 40 -7.68 -0.74 11.31
N GLY A 41 -9.02 -0.71 11.33
CA GLY A 41 -9.85 -1.29 10.29
C GLY A 41 -9.63 -0.62 8.93
N ALA A 42 -9.56 0.71 8.90
CA ALA A 42 -9.27 1.46 7.68
C ALA A 42 -7.88 1.13 7.11
N GLY A 43 -6.85 0.97 7.97
CA GLY A 43 -5.51 0.58 7.57
C GLY A 43 -5.44 -0.84 7.00
N ALA A 44 -6.15 -1.78 7.60
CA ALA A 44 -6.25 -3.15 7.09
C ALA A 44 -6.93 -3.19 5.72
N ILE A 45 -8.04 -2.46 5.53
CA ILE A 45 -8.76 -2.35 4.25
C ILE A 45 -7.86 -1.67 3.21
N GLY A 46 -7.19 -0.58 3.56
CA GLY A 46 -6.25 0.12 2.70
C GLY A 46 -5.10 -0.78 2.24
N ALA A 47 -4.58 -1.63 3.13
CA ALA A 47 -3.53 -2.59 2.80
C ALA A 47 -3.99 -3.67 1.79
N VAL A 48 -5.23 -4.15 1.93
CA VAL A 48 -5.85 -5.09 0.97
C VAL A 48 -6.00 -4.42 -0.39
N LEU A 49 -6.61 -3.22 -0.43
CA LEU A 49 -6.85 -2.48 -1.66
C LEU A 49 -5.54 -2.09 -2.35
N GLY A 50 -4.54 -1.62 -1.59
CA GLY A 50 -3.23 -1.26 -2.12
C GLY A 50 -2.49 -2.48 -2.71
N THR A 51 -2.58 -3.65 -2.08
CA THR A 51 -1.90 -4.85 -2.58
C THR A 51 -2.57 -5.38 -3.85
N LEU A 52 -3.90 -5.51 -3.86
CA LEU A 52 -4.64 -6.03 -5.02
C LEU A 52 -4.68 -5.03 -6.18
N GLY A 53 -4.90 -3.75 -5.86
CA GLY A 53 -4.91 -2.65 -6.82
C GLY A 53 -3.54 -2.47 -7.47
N GLY A 54 -2.46 -2.42 -6.69
CA GLY A 54 -1.09 -2.34 -7.21
C GLY A 54 -0.71 -3.56 -8.05
N TYR A 55 -1.11 -4.77 -7.64
CA TYR A 55 -0.88 -5.98 -8.44
C TYR A 55 -1.61 -5.93 -9.80
N GLN A 56 -2.89 -5.56 -9.81
CA GLN A 56 -3.66 -5.43 -11.06
C GLN A 56 -3.12 -4.31 -11.96
N ALA A 57 -2.73 -3.18 -11.38
CA ALA A 57 -2.08 -2.09 -12.12
C ALA A 57 -0.80 -2.61 -12.79
N ARG A 58 0.10 -3.23 -12.03
CA ARG A 58 1.38 -3.76 -12.54
C ARG A 58 1.19 -4.77 -13.66
N ILE A 59 0.20 -5.66 -13.56
CA ILE A 59 -0.11 -6.63 -14.63
C ILE A 59 -0.66 -5.95 -15.89
N ARG A 60 -1.64 -5.05 -15.73
CA ARG A 60 -2.24 -4.33 -16.88
C ARG A 60 -1.21 -3.45 -17.59
N LEU A 61 -0.24 -2.95 -16.85
CA LEU A 61 0.85 -2.12 -17.36
C LEU A 61 1.93 -2.95 -18.07
N ALA A 62 2.35 -4.08 -17.48
CA ALA A 62 3.24 -5.04 -18.12
C ALA A 62 2.65 -5.58 -19.45
N ALA A 63 1.33 -5.79 -19.51
CA ALA A 63 0.65 -6.25 -20.72
C ALA A 63 0.54 -5.18 -21.82
N ARG A 64 0.67 -3.89 -21.50
CA ARG A 64 0.43 -2.79 -22.45
C ARG A 64 1.70 -2.12 -22.97
N HIS A 65 2.80 -2.07 -22.22
CA HIS A 65 3.89 -1.13 -22.53
C HIS A 65 5.28 -1.71 -22.74
N GLY A 66 5.63 -2.91 -22.27
CA GLY A 66 6.98 -3.48 -22.43
C GLY A 66 8.16 -2.63 -21.89
N HIS A 67 7.89 -1.44 -21.35
CA HIS A 67 8.83 -0.51 -20.73
C HIS A 67 8.27 -0.10 -19.36
N ASP A 68 8.81 -0.71 -18.31
CA ASP A 68 8.29 -0.65 -16.94
C ASP A 68 8.55 0.69 -16.21
N LEU A 69 9.36 1.58 -16.79
CA LEU A 69 9.94 2.74 -16.11
C LEU A 69 8.98 3.94 -15.88
N PRO A 70 8.22 4.43 -16.88
CA PRO A 70 7.39 5.64 -16.72
C PRO A 70 6.23 5.43 -15.74
N VAL A 71 5.81 4.18 -15.64
CA VAL A 71 4.68 3.72 -14.86
C VAL A 71 5.07 3.56 -13.40
N ALA A 72 6.25 2.97 -13.15
CA ALA A 72 6.81 2.88 -11.80
C ALA A 72 7.02 4.27 -11.20
N LEU A 73 7.47 5.24 -12.01
CA LEU A 73 7.59 6.65 -11.59
C LEU A 73 6.25 7.30 -11.23
N LEU A 74 5.18 6.99 -11.97
CA LEU A 74 3.84 7.49 -11.66
C LEU A 74 3.30 6.85 -10.36
N GLU A 75 3.52 5.56 -10.16
CA GLU A 75 3.11 4.84 -8.95
C GLU A 75 3.85 5.37 -7.72
N ASP A 76 5.16 5.59 -7.81
CA ASP A 76 5.95 6.22 -6.74
C ASP A 76 5.47 7.65 -6.47
N ALA A 77 5.16 8.44 -7.50
CA ALA A 77 4.62 9.79 -7.32
C ALA A 77 3.27 9.77 -6.58
N ILE A 78 2.37 8.86 -6.92
CA ILE A 78 1.07 8.70 -6.23
C ILE A 78 1.28 8.23 -4.79
N ALA A 79 2.19 7.29 -4.56
CA ALA A 79 2.49 6.79 -3.22
C ALA A 79 3.08 7.88 -2.32
N VAL A 80 4.02 8.67 -2.86
CA VAL A 80 4.65 9.79 -2.15
C VAL A 80 3.64 10.90 -1.88
N LEU A 81 2.90 11.35 -2.90
CA LEU A 81 1.90 12.42 -2.74
C LEU A 81 0.75 11.99 -1.84
N GLY A 82 0.29 10.74 -1.95
CA GLY A 82 -0.72 10.17 -1.06
C GLY A 82 -0.24 10.08 0.38
N GLY A 83 1.02 9.67 0.60
CA GLY A 83 1.65 9.66 1.92
C GLY A 83 1.72 11.06 2.54
N PHE A 84 2.18 12.06 1.78
CA PHE A 84 2.21 13.45 2.23
C PHE A 84 0.82 14.02 2.50
N ALA A 85 -0.17 13.69 1.68
CA ALA A 85 -1.55 14.15 1.87
C ALA A 85 -2.16 13.57 3.15
N ILE A 86 -1.93 12.29 3.45
CA ILE A 86 -2.37 11.66 4.70
C ILE A 86 -1.66 12.29 5.89
N ALA A 87 -0.33 12.48 5.82
CA ALA A 87 0.43 13.11 6.89
C ALA A 87 -0.04 14.55 7.16
N ALA A 88 -0.29 15.33 6.11
CA ALA A 88 -0.83 16.69 6.22
C ALA A 88 -2.24 16.68 6.84
N ALA A 89 -3.11 15.77 6.40
CA ALA A 89 -4.46 15.64 6.94
C ALA A 89 -4.46 15.24 8.43
N THR A 90 -3.52 14.42 8.87
CA THR A 90 -3.37 14.04 10.29
C THR A 90 -2.81 15.14 11.18
N VAL A 91 -2.11 16.13 10.62
CA VAL A 91 -1.57 17.29 11.38
C VAL A 91 -2.57 18.45 11.39
N ALA A 92 -3.46 18.53 10.41
CA ALA A 92 -4.44 19.61 10.27
C ALA A 92 -5.72 19.42 11.11
N LEU A 93 -5.85 18.30 11.84
CA LEU A 93 -7.05 17.87 12.56
C LEU A 93 -6.74 17.73 14.05
#